data_AF-A0A933YSQ3-F1
#
_entry.id   AF-A0A933YSQ3-F1
#
_cell.length_a   1.000
_cell.length_b   1.000
_cell.length_c   1.000
_cell.angle_alpha   90.00
_cell.angle_beta   90.00
_cell.angle_gamma   90.00
#
_symmetry.space_group_name_H-M   'P 1'
#
loop_
_entity.id
_entity.type
_entity.pdbx_description
1 polymer ?
#
loop_
_entity_poly.entity_id
_entity_poly.type
_entity_poly.pdbx_seq_one_letter_code
_entity_poly.pdbx_strand_id
1 'polypeptide(L)'
;MKTFHVRDAGRLSSVFVVLVVLLVFSSISAAADVRMLWQSRDQFVALERQDSPAGVAAILNDHPVEIPPDRLTAMLASITLQLPDNKTPEQLITTQSLEVLVPELLAGFKKASPGEDVTFAVIGLHRSLYGFAKSPKVTTGRAFYKGGSLNLIIGFAQKDFNEREDRRLSPFIPGSRQKPLEGEWQLLPQPGQNDFRLTRKDWVSFGDKWQPAVAKTPTVEKISPAVQNGPAQPQPVKPGKDLRKPAERLTTLNELKEKGLISEEEFRSKRSEILNGI
;
A
#
# COMPACT_ATOMS: atom_id res chain seq x y z
N MET A 1 -42.48 18.86 92.39
CA MET A 1 -41.73 19.63 91.38
C MET A 1 -42.45 19.54 90.05
N LYS A 2 -42.78 20.73 89.52
CA LYS A 2 -43.17 21.13 88.15
C LYS A 2 -42.07 20.72 87.13
N THR A 3 -42.18 20.64 85.79
CA THR A 3 -43.15 21.05 84.75
C THR A 3 -42.68 20.53 83.38
N PHE A 4 -43.64 20.42 82.45
CA PHE A 4 -43.53 20.42 80.98
C PHE A 4 -42.63 21.52 80.35
N HIS A 5 -42.03 21.28 79.16
CA HIS A 5 -42.40 21.89 77.85
C HIS A 5 -41.31 21.72 76.74
N VAL A 6 -41.66 21.01 75.66
CA VAL A 6 -41.96 21.49 74.28
C VAL A 6 -40.95 22.39 73.50
N ARG A 7 -40.81 22.04 72.19
CA ARG A 7 -40.50 22.80 70.93
C ARG A 7 -39.14 22.57 70.23
N ASP A 8 -39.17 22.01 69.01
CA ASP A 8 -39.06 22.66 67.67
C ASP A 8 -37.61 22.53 67.15
N ALA A 9 -37.25 22.41 65.87
CA ALA A 9 -37.90 22.13 64.59
C ALA A 9 -36.75 21.92 63.58
N GLY A 10 -36.94 21.06 62.58
CA GLY A 10 -36.28 21.17 61.27
C GLY A 10 -34.79 20.81 61.15
N ARG A 11 -34.50 19.70 60.47
CA ARG A 11 -33.62 19.72 59.27
C ARG A 11 -33.73 18.41 58.50
N LEU A 12 -34.51 18.48 57.41
CA LEU A 12 -34.24 17.68 56.22
C LEU A 12 -32.83 18.02 55.73
N SER A 13 -31.98 17.02 55.58
CA SER A 13 -30.85 17.00 54.63
C SER A 13 -30.53 15.52 54.40
N SER A 14 -31.08 14.90 53.35
CA SER A 14 -30.35 14.71 52.09
C SER A 14 -28.89 14.34 52.35
N VAL A 15 -28.59 13.04 52.45
CA VAL A 15 -27.52 12.36 51.67
C VAL A 15 -27.80 10.84 51.75
N PHE A 16 -28.95 10.40 51.23
CA PHE A 16 -29.04 9.07 50.60
C PHE A 16 -28.72 9.34 49.13
N VAL A 17 -27.91 8.47 48.49
CA VAL A 17 -27.33 8.63 47.14
C VAL A 17 -26.00 9.40 47.10
N VAL A 18 -24.94 8.81 47.67
CA VAL A 18 -23.57 9.02 47.15
C VAL A 18 -23.25 7.81 46.26
N LEU A 19 -23.71 7.96 45.02
CA LEU A 19 -22.95 7.70 43.81
C LEU A 19 -22.25 6.32 43.68
N VAL A 20 -23.06 5.28 43.42
CA VAL A 20 -22.66 4.09 42.64
C VAL A 20 -22.58 4.46 41.14
N VAL A 21 -21.94 5.58 40.80
CA VAL A 21 -21.77 6.05 39.41
C VAL A 21 -20.34 6.52 39.24
N LEU A 22 -19.45 5.57 38.92
CA LEU A 22 -18.21 5.80 38.16
C LEU A 22 -17.61 4.45 37.69
N LEU A 23 -18.48 3.55 37.21
CA LEU A 23 -18.10 2.42 36.36
C LEU A 23 -18.76 2.59 35.00
N VAL A 24 -18.39 3.69 34.34
CA VAL A 24 -18.44 3.80 32.88
C VAL A 24 -17.00 4.03 32.43
N PHE A 25 -16.18 2.97 32.53
CA PHE A 25 -15.07 2.84 31.60
C PHE A 25 -15.71 2.68 30.23
N SER A 26 -16.03 3.83 29.62
CA SER A 26 -16.35 3.91 28.22
C SER A 26 -15.17 3.26 27.52
N SER A 27 -15.41 2.10 26.93
CA SER A 27 -14.50 1.53 25.95
C SER A 27 -14.45 2.54 24.81
N ILE A 28 -13.55 3.51 24.93
CA ILE A 28 -13.12 4.31 23.79
C ILE A 28 -12.36 3.28 22.95
N SER A 29 -13.09 2.60 22.07
CA SER A 29 -12.47 2.20 20.81
C SER A 29 -11.93 3.50 20.25
N ALA A 30 -10.61 3.68 20.37
CA ALA A 30 -9.90 4.65 19.56
C ALA A 30 -10.05 4.16 18.12
N ALA A 31 -11.22 4.40 17.52
CA ALA A 31 -11.30 4.54 16.09
C ALA A 31 -10.25 5.60 15.80
N ALA A 32 -9.14 5.18 15.19
CA ALA A 32 -8.13 6.10 14.72
C ALA A 32 -8.88 7.18 13.93
N ASP A 33 -8.60 8.45 14.22
CA ASP A 33 -9.20 9.56 13.50
C ASP A 33 -8.69 9.46 12.05
N VAL A 34 -9.48 8.79 11.19
CA VAL A 34 -9.16 8.54 9.79
C VAL A 34 -9.93 9.56 8.97
N ARG A 35 -9.19 10.50 8.38
CA ARG A 35 -9.73 11.53 7.51
C ARG A 35 -9.46 11.17 6.05
N MET A 36 -10.50 10.69 5.37
CA MET A 36 -10.44 10.34 3.95
C MET A 36 -10.13 11.58 3.09
N LEU A 37 -9.11 11.47 2.25
CA LEU A 37 -8.77 12.51 1.26
C LEU A 37 -9.30 12.15 -0.13
N TRP A 38 -9.22 10.86 -0.46
CA TRP A 38 -9.70 10.29 -1.71
C TRP A 38 -10.18 8.86 -1.49
N GLN A 39 -11.23 8.48 -2.20
CA GLN A 39 -11.74 7.13 -2.21
C GLN A 39 -12.35 6.78 -3.56
N SER A 40 -12.06 5.59 -4.07
CA SER A 40 -12.69 5.03 -5.26
C SER A 40 -12.82 3.52 -5.11
N ARG A 41 -14.06 3.04 -4.99
CA ARG A 41 -14.36 1.65 -4.56
C ARG A 41 -13.62 1.37 -3.24
N ASP A 42 -12.83 0.29 -3.21
CA ASP A 42 -12.03 -0.11 -2.05
C ASP A 42 -10.66 0.60 -1.96
N GLN A 43 -10.29 1.39 -2.96
CA GLN A 43 -9.03 2.16 -2.95
C GLN A 43 -9.22 3.46 -2.19
N PHE A 44 -8.17 3.90 -1.50
CA PHE A 44 -8.21 5.15 -0.77
C PHE A 44 -6.84 5.78 -0.56
N VAL A 45 -6.87 7.08 -0.25
CA VAL A 45 -5.81 7.80 0.45
C VAL A 45 -6.45 8.57 1.61
N ALA A 46 -5.89 8.46 2.79
CA ALA A 46 -6.40 9.06 4.01
C ALA A 46 -5.27 9.66 4.85
N LEU A 47 -5.65 10.53 5.78
CA LEU A 47 -4.79 10.96 6.88
C LEU A 47 -5.22 10.21 8.12
N GLU A 48 -4.24 9.62 8.82
CA GLU A 48 -4.48 8.93 10.08
C GLU A 48 -3.54 9.47 11.13
N ARG A 49 -3.99 9.50 12.39
CA ARG A 49 -3.09 9.73 13.52
C ARG A 49 -1.87 8.81 13.42
N GLN A 50 -0.70 9.39 13.70
CA GLN A 50 0.57 8.69 13.70
C GLN A 50 0.48 7.42 14.54
N ASP A 51 0.86 6.29 13.94
CA ASP A 51 0.91 5.02 14.64
C ASP A 51 2.03 5.07 15.69
N SER A 52 1.68 5.01 16.97
CA SER A 52 2.62 5.06 18.08
C SER A 52 2.11 4.22 19.25
N PRO A 53 3.01 3.59 20.01
CA PRO A 53 2.62 2.84 21.19
C PRO A 53 1.82 3.70 22.17
N ALA A 54 0.79 3.10 22.77
CA ALA A 54 -0.05 3.79 23.75
C ALA A 54 0.80 4.31 24.92
N GLY A 55 0.60 5.58 25.29
CA GLY A 55 1.31 6.22 26.39
C GLY A 55 2.74 6.68 26.07
N VAL A 56 3.23 6.47 24.84
CA VAL A 56 4.53 6.99 24.40
C VAL A 56 4.32 8.23 23.55
N ALA A 57 5.02 9.32 23.90
CA ALA A 57 5.02 10.52 23.07
C ALA A 57 5.63 10.22 21.70
N ALA A 58 4.81 10.37 20.67
CA ALA A 58 5.20 10.13 19.29
C ALA A 58 6.22 11.20 18.83
N ILE A 59 7.31 10.78 18.19
CA ILE A 59 8.19 11.72 17.50
C ILE A 59 7.45 12.19 16.25
N LEU A 60 7.06 13.46 16.24
CA LEU A 60 6.25 14.06 15.17
C LEU A 60 6.95 14.01 13.81
N ASN A 61 6.18 13.85 12.74
CA ASN A 61 6.62 13.92 11.35
C ASN A 61 6.98 15.35 10.92
N ASP A 62 7.76 15.45 9.85
CA ASP A 62 8.13 16.72 9.21
C ASP A 62 7.07 17.06 8.14
N HIS A 63 5.83 17.23 8.60
CA HIS A 63 4.66 17.55 7.78
C HIS A 63 4.09 18.94 8.14
N PRO A 64 3.43 19.63 7.19
CA PRO A 64 3.25 19.26 5.79
C PRO A 64 4.56 19.33 4.98
N VAL A 65 4.62 18.62 3.87
CA VAL A 65 5.78 18.63 2.96
C VAL A 65 5.34 18.68 1.50
N GLU A 66 6.12 19.36 0.67
CA GLU A 66 5.99 19.31 -0.77
C GLU A 66 7.06 18.40 -1.37
N ILE A 67 6.63 17.42 -2.16
CA ILE A 67 7.51 16.51 -2.90
C ILE A 67 7.25 16.73 -4.39
N PRO A 68 8.28 16.90 -5.24
CA PRO A 68 8.07 16.98 -6.68
C PRO A 68 7.37 15.70 -7.21
N PRO A 69 6.37 15.81 -8.12
CA PRO A 69 5.62 14.64 -8.59
C PRO A 69 6.49 13.55 -9.21
N ASP A 70 7.43 13.92 -10.08
CA ASP A 70 8.35 12.98 -10.75
C ASP A 70 9.23 12.26 -9.73
N ARG A 71 9.61 12.95 -8.66
CA ARG A 71 10.42 12.39 -7.57
C ARG A 71 9.64 11.33 -6.80
N LEU A 72 8.41 11.62 -6.39
CA LEU A 72 7.58 10.63 -5.69
C LEU A 72 7.27 9.43 -6.59
N THR A 73 6.96 9.68 -7.87
CA THR A 73 6.73 8.62 -8.86
C THR A 73 7.94 7.71 -8.99
N ALA A 74 9.14 8.27 -9.16
CA ALA A 74 10.38 7.51 -9.29
C ALA A 74 10.68 6.69 -8.01
N MET A 75 10.49 7.28 -6.83
CA MET A 75 10.68 6.58 -5.56
C MET A 75 9.78 5.36 -5.46
N LEU A 76 8.46 5.52 -5.64
CA LEU A 76 7.50 4.43 -5.53
C LEU A 76 7.68 3.37 -6.62
N ALA A 77 7.99 3.78 -7.86
CA ALA A 77 8.25 2.87 -8.98
C ALA A 77 9.50 2.01 -8.79
N SER A 78 10.47 2.49 -8.00
CA SER A 78 11.71 1.76 -7.73
C SER A 78 11.52 0.60 -6.74
N ILE A 79 10.43 0.58 -5.97
CA ILE A 79 10.25 -0.39 -4.90
C ILE A 79 9.94 -1.75 -5.48
N THR A 80 10.81 -2.71 -5.17
CA THR A 80 10.64 -4.11 -5.55
C THR A 80 10.47 -5.00 -4.32
N LEU A 81 9.70 -6.07 -4.48
CA LEU A 81 9.51 -7.09 -3.46
C LEU A 81 9.87 -8.48 -3.97
N GLN A 82 10.18 -9.35 -3.02
CA GLN A 82 10.32 -10.78 -3.21
C GLN A 82 9.07 -11.47 -2.67
N LEU A 83 8.39 -12.23 -3.52
CA LEU A 83 7.26 -13.10 -3.16
C LEU A 83 7.77 -14.54 -2.91
N PRO A 84 7.09 -15.36 -2.09
CA PRO A 84 7.60 -16.67 -1.64
C PRO A 84 7.87 -17.66 -2.77
N ASP A 85 6.94 -17.72 -3.73
CA ASP A 85 6.98 -18.69 -4.84
C ASP A 85 7.53 -18.11 -6.14
N ASN A 86 7.92 -16.83 -6.13
CA ASN A 86 8.43 -16.17 -7.31
C ASN A 86 9.96 -16.12 -7.28
N LYS A 87 10.64 -16.54 -8.35
CA LYS A 87 12.10 -16.41 -8.45
C LYS A 87 12.55 -15.03 -8.89
N THR A 88 11.64 -14.27 -9.51
CA THR A 88 11.94 -12.93 -10.03
C THR A 88 11.31 -11.88 -9.12
N PRO A 89 12.08 -10.89 -8.64
CA PRO A 89 11.53 -9.72 -7.98
C PRO A 89 10.47 -9.03 -8.85
N GLU A 90 9.45 -8.50 -8.19
CA GLU A 90 8.39 -7.73 -8.84
C GLU A 90 8.38 -6.28 -8.35
N GLN A 91 7.85 -5.36 -9.15
CA GLN A 91 7.53 -4.02 -8.68
C GLN A 91 6.36 -4.09 -7.70
N LEU A 92 6.47 -3.39 -6.57
CA LEU A 92 5.44 -3.39 -5.54
C LEU A 92 4.13 -2.77 -6.03
N ILE A 93 4.21 -1.70 -6.81
CA ILE A 93 3.08 -0.95 -7.34
C ILE A 93 3.25 -0.83 -8.85
N THR A 94 2.20 -1.15 -9.61
CA THR A 94 2.23 -1.04 -11.08
C THR A 94 2.26 0.41 -11.53
N THR A 95 2.79 0.67 -12.74
CA THR A 95 2.79 2.00 -13.35
C THR A 95 1.39 2.62 -13.39
N GLN A 96 0.36 1.85 -13.77
CA GLN A 96 -1.03 2.32 -13.83
C GLN A 96 -1.57 2.71 -12.45
N SER A 97 -1.23 1.92 -11.42
CA SER A 97 -1.61 2.24 -10.04
C SER A 97 -0.90 3.51 -9.53
N LEU A 98 0.34 3.78 -9.98
CA LEU A 98 1.06 4.99 -9.61
C LEU A 98 0.43 6.26 -10.19
N GLU A 99 -0.10 6.21 -11.41
CA GLU A 99 -0.81 7.34 -12.04
C GLU A 99 -2.02 7.81 -11.21
N VAL A 100 -2.66 6.88 -10.48
CA VAL A 100 -3.77 7.17 -9.56
C VAL A 100 -3.25 7.56 -8.17
N LEU A 101 -2.28 6.83 -7.64
CA LEU A 101 -1.84 6.97 -6.24
C LEU A 101 -1.01 8.23 -6.01
N VAL A 102 -0.11 8.59 -6.94
CA VAL A 102 0.85 9.69 -6.73
C VAL A 102 0.15 11.03 -6.51
N PRO A 103 -0.82 11.47 -7.34
CA PRO A 103 -1.51 12.74 -7.11
C PRO A 103 -2.16 12.83 -5.72
N GLU A 104 -2.76 11.74 -5.26
CA GLU A 104 -3.46 11.68 -3.98
C GLU A 104 -2.49 11.66 -2.79
N LEU A 105 -1.36 10.94 -2.91
CA LEU A 105 -0.31 11.00 -1.89
C LEU A 105 0.31 12.40 -1.77
N LEU A 106 0.55 13.09 -2.89
CA LEU A 106 1.04 14.47 -2.88
C LEU A 106 0.06 15.41 -2.17
N ALA A 107 -1.25 15.26 -2.44
CA ALA A 107 -2.28 16.00 -1.73
C ALA A 107 -2.29 15.66 -0.22
N GLY A 108 -2.04 14.39 0.14
CA GLY A 108 -1.87 13.94 1.51
C GLY A 108 -0.70 14.62 2.22
N PHE A 109 0.49 14.59 1.62
CA PHE A 109 1.69 15.19 2.21
C PHE A 109 1.57 16.70 2.44
N LYS A 110 0.84 17.41 1.57
CA LYS A 110 0.54 18.84 1.73
C LYS A 110 -0.44 19.15 2.85
N LYS A 111 -1.29 18.19 3.23
CA LYS A 111 -2.38 18.37 4.21
C LYS A 111 -2.09 17.74 5.58
N ALA A 112 -1.21 16.75 5.62
CA ALA A 112 -0.84 16.07 6.85
C ALA A 112 -0.27 17.06 7.87
N SER A 113 -0.68 16.93 9.14
CA SER A 113 -0.05 17.59 10.27
C SER A 113 1.16 16.78 10.77
N PRO A 114 2.03 17.36 11.62
CA PRO A 114 3.14 16.63 12.23
C PRO A 114 2.74 15.35 12.99
N GLY A 115 1.47 15.25 13.46
CA GLY A 115 0.96 14.08 14.17
C GLY A 115 0.22 13.07 13.30
N GLU A 116 0.24 13.22 11.98
CA GLU A 116 -0.50 12.39 11.03
C GLU A 116 0.44 11.69 10.04
N ASP A 117 0.03 10.51 9.59
CA ASP A 117 0.60 9.81 8.44
C ASP A 117 -0.39 9.83 7.28
N VAL A 118 0.13 9.68 6.06
CA VAL A 118 -0.69 9.44 4.87
C VAL A 118 -0.83 7.93 4.68
N THR A 119 -2.04 7.39 4.78
CA THR A 119 -2.31 5.96 4.54
C THR A 119 -3.00 5.74 3.21
N PHE A 120 -2.82 4.57 2.61
CA PHE A 120 -3.42 4.26 1.32
C PHE A 120 -3.73 2.78 1.14
N ALA A 121 -4.66 2.53 0.22
CA ALA A 121 -4.86 1.25 -0.45
C ALA A 121 -5.01 1.50 -1.94
N VAL A 122 -4.23 0.77 -2.75
CA VAL A 122 -4.28 0.83 -4.21
C VAL A 122 -4.40 -0.58 -4.78
N ILE A 123 -5.17 -0.75 -5.84
CA ILE A 123 -5.38 -2.02 -6.52
C ILE A 123 -4.70 -1.95 -7.89
N GLY A 124 -3.89 -2.96 -8.19
CA GLY A 124 -3.18 -3.09 -9.45
C GLY A 124 -3.37 -4.46 -10.08
N LEU A 125 -3.21 -4.55 -11.40
CA LEU A 125 -3.20 -5.82 -12.12
C LEU A 125 -1.79 -6.38 -12.16
N HIS A 126 -1.54 -7.40 -11.35
CA HIS A 126 -0.23 -8.05 -11.22
C HIS A 126 -0.21 -9.41 -11.91
N ARG A 127 0.97 -9.91 -12.24
CA ARG A 127 1.11 -11.24 -12.83
C ARG A 127 0.61 -12.28 -11.83
N SER A 128 -0.11 -13.27 -12.35
CA SER A 128 -0.65 -14.37 -11.56
C SER A 128 -0.60 -15.66 -12.36
N LEU A 129 -0.89 -16.79 -11.71
CA LEU A 129 -1.03 -18.10 -12.33
C LEU A 129 0.18 -18.44 -13.22
N TYR A 130 1.35 -18.45 -12.59
CA TYR A 130 2.65 -18.65 -13.23
C TYR A 130 2.96 -17.70 -14.40
N GLY A 131 2.42 -16.49 -14.39
CA GLY A 131 2.71 -15.44 -15.38
C GLY A 131 1.84 -15.48 -16.63
N PHE A 132 0.83 -16.36 -16.70
CA PHE A 132 -0.07 -16.45 -17.85
C PHE A 132 -1.28 -15.51 -17.77
N ALA A 133 -1.64 -15.06 -16.58
CA ALA A 133 -2.77 -14.17 -16.35
C ALA A 133 -2.35 -12.94 -15.54
N LYS A 134 -3.23 -11.95 -15.49
CA LYS A 134 -3.17 -10.88 -14.50
C LYS A 134 -4.35 -10.99 -13.55
N SER A 135 -4.11 -10.78 -12.26
CA SER A 135 -5.18 -10.71 -11.26
C SER A 135 -5.10 -9.39 -10.49
N PRO A 136 -6.23 -8.85 -10.03
CA PRO A 136 -6.21 -7.67 -9.17
C PRO A 136 -5.59 -8.05 -7.82
N LYS A 137 -4.63 -7.25 -7.40
CA LYS A 137 -3.98 -7.37 -6.09
C LYS A 137 -3.95 -6.00 -5.43
N VAL A 138 -4.16 -5.98 -4.12
CA VAL A 138 -4.13 -4.77 -3.31
C VAL A 138 -2.76 -4.60 -2.66
N THR A 139 -2.23 -3.39 -2.73
CA THR A 139 -1.11 -2.92 -1.92
C THR A 139 -1.60 -1.82 -1.00
N THR A 140 -1.30 -1.94 0.29
CA THR A 140 -1.64 -0.94 1.30
C THR A 140 -0.38 -0.44 1.97
N GLY A 141 -0.40 0.81 2.42
CA GLY A 141 0.78 1.38 3.05
C GLY A 141 0.49 2.63 3.85
N ARG A 142 1.52 3.02 4.61
CA ARG A 142 1.60 4.21 5.44
C ARG A 142 2.86 4.95 5.02
N ALA A 143 2.70 6.22 4.65
CA ALA A 143 3.76 7.07 4.16
C ALA A 143 3.86 8.34 5.02
N PHE A 144 5.08 8.77 5.30
CA PHE A 144 5.33 9.97 6.09
C PHE A 144 6.73 10.53 5.80
N TYR A 145 6.93 11.82 6.08
CA TYR A 145 8.23 12.47 5.94
C TYR A 145 8.84 12.69 7.32
N LYS A 146 10.08 12.27 7.50
CA LYS A 146 10.81 12.45 8.76
C LYS A 146 12.31 12.42 8.55
N GLY A 147 13.00 13.41 9.11
CA GLY A 147 14.46 13.50 9.10
C GLY A 147 15.04 13.62 7.69
N GLY A 148 14.40 14.42 6.82
CA GLY A 148 14.84 14.55 5.42
C GLY A 148 14.66 13.29 4.59
N SER A 149 13.72 12.42 4.97
CA SER A 149 13.46 11.16 4.28
C SER A 149 11.96 10.88 4.14
N LEU A 150 11.55 10.45 2.96
CA LEU A 150 10.27 9.79 2.75
C LEU A 150 10.36 8.39 3.33
N ASN A 151 9.46 8.05 4.25
CA ASN A 151 9.33 6.72 4.83
C ASN A 151 8.05 6.07 4.30
N LEU A 152 8.15 4.78 3.96
CA LEU A 152 7.03 3.98 3.51
C LEU A 152 7.03 2.65 4.26
N ILE A 153 5.91 2.34 4.92
CA ILE A 153 5.65 1.08 5.61
C ILE A 153 4.54 0.38 4.85
N ILE A 154 4.75 -0.88 4.48
CA ILE A 154 3.81 -1.67 3.69
C ILE A 154 3.00 -2.58 4.62
N GLY A 155 1.69 -2.55 4.45
CA GLY A 155 0.77 -3.48 5.10
C GLY A 155 0.61 -4.73 4.25
N PHE A 156 -0.38 -4.74 3.36
CA PHE A 156 -0.52 -5.74 2.32
C PHE A 156 0.40 -5.41 1.16
N ALA A 157 1.22 -6.38 0.74
CA ALA A 157 2.06 -6.28 -0.45
C ALA A 157 1.50 -7.23 -1.52
N GLN A 158 0.85 -6.66 -2.55
CA GLN A 158 0.18 -7.43 -3.60
C GLN A 158 -0.67 -8.62 -3.05
N LYS A 159 -1.52 -8.36 -2.06
CA LYS A 159 -2.47 -9.38 -1.58
C LYS A 159 -3.57 -9.58 -2.61
N ASP A 160 -4.02 -10.82 -2.85
CA ASP A 160 -5.16 -11.06 -3.75
C ASP A 160 -6.38 -10.22 -3.34
N PHE A 161 -6.98 -9.57 -4.33
CA PHE A 161 -8.12 -8.70 -4.12
C PHE A 161 -9.41 -9.39 -4.55
N ASN A 162 -10.38 -9.41 -3.64
CA ASN A 162 -11.72 -9.91 -3.88
C ASN A 162 -12.74 -8.80 -3.61
N GLU A 163 -13.41 -8.32 -4.66
CA GLU A 163 -14.44 -7.26 -4.58
C GLU A 163 -15.65 -7.65 -3.72
N ARG A 164 -15.86 -8.95 -3.46
CA ARG A 164 -17.01 -9.47 -2.70
C ARG A 164 -16.77 -9.57 -1.20
N GLU A 165 -15.53 -9.36 -0.74
CA GLU A 165 -15.22 -9.39 0.70
C GLU A 165 -15.76 -8.15 1.42
N ASP A 166 -16.41 -8.34 2.56
CA ASP A 166 -16.86 -7.25 3.40
C ASP A 166 -15.69 -6.58 4.12
N ARG A 167 -15.38 -5.34 3.73
CA ARG A 167 -14.27 -4.55 4.29
C ARG A 167 -14.44 -4.18 5.76
N ARG A 168 -15.65 -4.33 6.33
CA ARG A 168 -15.87 -4.17 7.78
C ARG A 168 -15.31 -5.34 8.57
N LEU A 169 -15.32 -6.53 7.98
CA LEU A 169 -14.79 -7.76 8.58
C LEU A 169 -13.35 -8.02 8.16
N SER A 170 -12.97 -7.57 6.97
CA SER A 170 -11.62 -7.71 6.40
C SER A 170 -11.10 -6.34 5.94
N PRO A 171 -10.81 -5.43 6.88
CA PRO A 171 -10.33 -4.10 6.55
C PRO A 171 -8.94 -4.14 5.92
N PHE A 172 -8.65 -3.14 5.10
CA PHE A 172 -7.31 -2.87 4.63
C PHE A 172 -6.45 -2.30 5.74
N ILE A 173 -5.27 -2.90 5.94
CA ILE A 173 -4.34 -2.54 7.01
C ILE A 173 -3.16 -1.80 6.37
N PRO A 174 -2.91 -0.51 6.63
CA PRO A 174 -1.86 0.26 5.96
C PRO A 174 -0.43 -0.03 6.45
N GLY A 175 -0.23 -1.01 7.33
CA GLY A 175 1.07 -1.29 7.95
C GLY A 175 1.30 -0.46 9.22
N SER A 176 2.23 -0.93 10.06
CA SER A 176 2.47 -0.39 11.41
C SER A 176 3.92 0.01 11.62
N ARG A 177 4.14 1.15 12.30
CA ARG A 177 5.47 1.60 12.76
C ARG A 177 6.05 0.65 13.81
N GLN A 178 5.21 -0.08 14.52
CA GLN A 178 5.61 -0.90 15.66
C GLN A 178 6.08 -2.29 15.24
N LYS A 179 5.28 -2.98 14.42
CA LYS A 179 5.58 -4.35 13.97
C LYS A 179 5.25 -4.54 12.49
N PRO A 180 6.01 -5.38 11.77
CA PRO A 180 5.65 -5.73 10.41
C PRO A 180 4.35 -6.54 10.41
N LEU A 181 3.58 -6.42 9.34
CA LEU A 181 2.49 -7.36 9.11
C LEU A 181 3.07 -8.75 8.81
N GLU A 182 2.37 -9.79 9.27
CA GLU A 182 2.73 -11.17 8.96
C GLU A 182 2.61 -11.43 7.46
N GLY A 183 3.50 -12.29 6.95
CA GLY A 183 3.61 -12.58 5.52
C GLY A 183 5.01 -12.99 5.13
N GLU A 184 5.09 -13.87 4.15
CA GLU A 184 6.31 -14.49 3.63
C GLU A 184 7.02 -13.61 2.56
N TRP A 185 6.47 -12.44 2.25
CA TRP A 185 7.08 -11.48 1.34
C TRP A 185 8.05 -10.53 2.06
N GLN A 186 8.98 -9.94 1.31
CA GLN A 186 9.86 -8.88 1.80
C GLN A 186 10.18 -7.85 0.72
N LEU A 187 10.33 -6.59 1.13
CA LEU A 187 10.91 -5.55 0.28
C LEU A 187 12.40 -5.83 0.09
N LEU A 188 12.90 -5.53 -1.10
CA LEU A 188 14.29 -5.78 -1.44
C LEU A 188 15.15 -4.53 -1.24
N PRO A 189 16.41 -4.70 -0.80
CA PRO A 189 17.37 -3.61 -0.81
C PRO A 189 17.70 -3.19 -2.26
N GLN A 190 18.07 -1.93 -2.44
CA GLN A 190 18.58 -1.39 -3.71
C GLN A 190 20.10 -1.14 -3.58
N PRO A 191 20.95 -2.19 -3.70
CA PRO A 191 22.38 -2.03 -3.54
C PRO A 191 22.94 -1.07 -4.59
N GLY A 192 23.79 -0.13 -4.15
CA GLY A 192 24.37 0.91 -5.02
C GLY A 192 23.46 2.11 -5.26
N GLN A 193 22.25 2.13 -4.71
CA GLN A 193 21.37 3.29 -4.75
C GLN A 193 21.54 4.13 -3.47
N ASN A 194 22.05 5.35 -3.63
CA ASN A 194 22.30 6.25 -2.51
C ASN A 194 21.00 6.63 -1.81
N ASP A 195 21.08 6.82 -0.48
CA ASP A 195 19.97 7.27 0.37
C ASP A 195 18.70 6.40 0.30
N PHE A 196 18.79 5.17 -0.21
CA PHE A 196 17.78 4.15 0.00
C PHE A 196 18.13 3.30 1.22
N ARG A 197 17.18 3.11 2.14
CA ARG A 197 17.36 2.24 3.31
C ARG A 197 16.19 1.29 3.45
N LEU A 198 16.48 0.00 3.60
CA LEU A 198 15.55 -0.99 4.10
C LEU A 198 15.68 -1.03 5.63
N THR A 199 14.76 -0.37 6.33
CA THR A 199 14.74 -0.26 7.80
C THR A 199 14.22 -1.54 8.45
N ARG A 200 13.21 -2.16 7.82
CA ARG A 200 12.60 -3.43 8.21
C ARG A 200 12.10 -4.11 6.93
N LYS A 201 11.75 -5.41 6.98
CA LYS A 201 11.30 -6.17 5.79
C LYS A 201 10.16 -5.53 4.99
N ASP A 202 9.38 -4.65 5.62
CA ASP A 202 8.21 -3.94 5.10
C ASP A 202 8.36 -2.40 5.16
N TRP A 203 9.51 -1.88 5.62
CA TRP A 203 9.74 -0.45 5.81
C TRP A 203 10.98 0.00 5.06
N VAL A 204 10.77 0.86 4.06
CA VAL A 204 11.83 1.53 3.31
C VAL A 204 11.82 3.04 3.56
N SER A 205 12.98 3.68 3.41
CA SER A 205 13.09 5.13 3.38
C SER A 205 13.97 5.63 2.24
N PHE A 206 13.60 6.79 1.71
CA PHE A 206 14.30 7.52 0.65
C PHE A 206 14.75 8.88 1.18
N GLY A 207 16.05 9.08 1.31
CA GLY A 207 16.62 10.35 1.77
C GLY A 207 16.63 11.44 0.70
N ASP A 208 17.00 12.64 1.13
CA ASP A 208 17.03 13.85 0.30
C ASP A 208 17.94 13.73 -0.94
N LYS A 209 18.99 12.90 -0.91
CA LYS A 209 19.90 12.71 -2.05
C LYS A 209 19.59 11.47 -2.88
N TRP A 210 18.50 10.76 -2.58
CA TRP A 210 18.07 9.63 -3.40
C TRP A 210 17.74 10.11 -4.81
N GLN A 211 18.22 9.37 -5.80
CA GLN A 211 17.93 9.57 -7.21
C GLN A 211 17.58 8.21 -7.83
N PRO A 212 16.74 8.19 -8.88
CA PRO A 212 16.52 6.96 -9.63
C PRO A 212 17.86 6.48 -10.19
N ALA A 213 18.11 5.18 -10.13
CA ALA A 213 19.22 4.60 -10.86
C ALA A 213 19.05 4.99 -12.33
N VAL A 214 20.00 5.76 -12.87
CA VAL A 214 20.02 6.11 -14.29
C VAL A 214 20.03 4.78 -15.01
N ALA A 215 18.92 4.42 -15.67
CA ALA A 215 18.91 3.31 -16.60
C ALA A 215 20.06 3.61 -17.55
N LYS A 216 21.08 2.74 -17.59
CA LYS A 216 22.12 2.79 -18.62
C LYS A 216 21.42 2.56 -19.95
N THR A 217 20.81 3.62 -20.45
CA THR A 217 20.40 3.75 -21.83
C THR A 217 21.72 3.66 -22.59
N PRO A 218 21.88 2.74 -23.55
CA PRO A 218 23.01 2.83 -24.45
C PRO A 218 23.00 4.26 -24.99
N THR A 219 24.12 4.95 -24.82
CA THR A 219 24.37 6.28 -25.39
C THR A 219 23.80 6.32 -26.79
N VAL A 220 22.67 7.01 -26.98
CA VAL A 220 22.25 7.43 -28.30
C VAL A 220 23.26 8.50 -28.67
N GLU A 221 24.33 8.04 -29.31
CA GLU A 221 25.29 8.89 -29.98
C GLU A 221 24.49 9.82 -30.89
N LYS A 222 24.64 11.11 -30.65
CA LYS A 222 23.88 12.19 -31.30
C LYS A 222 24.20 12.20 -32.79
N ILE A 223 23.40 11.52 -33.60
CA ILE A 223 23.41 11.70 -35.06
C ILE A 223 22.30 12.68 -35.41
N SER A 224 22.70 13.86 -35.89
CA SER A 224 21.80 14.86 -36.48
C SER A 224 21.28 14.39 -37.85
N PRO A 225 20.16 14.94 -38.35
CA PRO A 225 19.23 14.22 -39.21
C PRO A 225 19.57 14.35 -40.70
N ALA A 226 19.52 13.23 -41.43
CA ALA A 226 19.37 13.20 -42.88
C ALA A 226 18.32 12.15 -43.28
N VAL A 227 17.19 12.70 -43.71
CA VAL A 227 16.00 12.22 -44.43
C VAL A 227 16.07 10.84 -45.14
N GLN A 228 15.05 9.98 -44.94
CA GLN A 228 14.05 9.52 -45.96
C GLN A 228 13.46 8.12 -45.68
N ASN A 229 12.15 8.13 -45.39
CA ASN A 229 11.04 7.27 -45.85
C ASN A 229 11.24 5.77 -46.15
N GLY A 230 10.57 4.93 -45.34
CA GLY A 230 10.09 3.59 -45.70
C GLY A 230 9.10 3.09 -44.63
N PRO A 231 7.96 2.44 -45.00
CA PRO A 231 6.96 2.01 -44.02
C PRO A 231 7.46 0.81 -43.22
N ALA A 232 7.70 1.00 -41.92
CA ALA A 232 8.07 -0.06 -41.00
C ALA A 232 6.82 -0.86 -40.56
N GLN A 233 6.76 -2.13 -40.96
CA GLN A 233 5.84 -3.11 -40.40
C GLN A 233 6.13 -3.34 -38.91
N PRO A 234 5.10 -3.55 -38.07
CA PRO A 234 5.29 -3.84 -36.65
C PRO A 234 5.91 -5.24 -36.45
N GLN A 235 7.13 -5.28 -35.92
CA GLN A 235 7.74 -6.53 -35.47
C GLN A 235 7.21 -6.92 -34.08
N PRO A 236 6.85 -8.20 -33.84
CA PRO A 236 6.35 -8.66 -32.56
C PRO A 236 7.48 -8.78 -31.53
N VAL A 237 7.29 -8.15 -30.38
CA VAL A 237 8.13 -8.25 -29.19
C VAL A 237 8.02 -9.67 -28.62
N LYS A 238 9.09 -10.46 -28.69
CA LYS A 238 9.14 -11.81 -28.09
C LYS A 238 9.21 -11.71 -26.55
N PRO A 239 8.30 -12.36 -25.80
CA PRO A 239 8.42 -12.46 -24.34
C PRO A 239 9.59 -13.38 -23.94
N GLY A 240 10.20 -13.09 -22.79
CA GLY A 240 11.31 -13.84 -22.21
C GLY A 240 11.04 -15.35 -22.12
N LYS A 241 12.07 -16.13 -22.40
CA LYS A 241 12.03 -17.60 -22.54
C LYS A 241 11.73 -18.26 -21.19
N ASP A 242 10.45 -18.50 -20.92
CA ASP A 242 10.01 -19.44 -19.88
C ASP A 242 10.58 -20.83 -20.20
N LEU A 243 11.17 -21.50 -19.21
CA LEU A 243 11.91 -22.77 -19.37
C LEU A 243 11.02 -24.02 -19.19
N ARG A 244 9.73 -23.86 -18.90
CA ARG A 244 8.79 -24.99 -18.68
C ARG A 244 8.42 -25.71 -19.97
N LYS A 245 8.15 -27.02 -19.90
CA LYS A 245 7.76 -27.82 -21.08
C LYS A 245 6.39 -27.35 -21.62
N PRO A 246 6.17 -27.32 -22.94
CA PRO A 246 4.90 -26.86 -23.54
C PRO A 246 3.64 -27.57 -23.01
N ALA A 247 3.73 -28.86 -22.70
CA ALA A 247 2.62 -29.65 -22.16
C ALA A 247 2.15 -29.17 -20.77
N GLU A 248 3.09 -28.84 -19.87
CA GLU A 248 2.75 -28.33 -18.53
C GLU A 248 2.01 -26.98 -18.61
N ARG A 249 2.39 -26.13 -19.59
CA ARG A 249 1.73 -24.84 -19.83
C ARG A 249 0.28 -25.01 -20.31
N LEU A 250 0.04 -25.99 -21.17
CA LEU A 250 -1.32 -26.30 -21.66
C LEU A 250 -2.21 -26.81 -20.53
N THR A 251 -1.69 -27.64 -19.63
CA THR A 251 -2.44 -28.13 -18.46
C THR A 251 -2.83 -26.99 -17.54
N THR A 252 -1.87 -26.13 -17.15
CA THR A 252 -2.17 -24.95 -16.33
C THR A 252 -3.22 -24.07 -17.00
N LEU A 253 -3.07 -23.79 -18.29
CA LEU A 253 -4.00 -22.94 -19.03
C LEU A 253 -5.45 -23.49 -19.05
N ASN A 254 -5.61 -24.81 -19.13
CA ASN A 254 -6.93 -25.45 -18.99
C ASN A 254 -7.52 -25.26 -17.59
N GLU A 255 -6.72 -25.45 -16.54
CA GLU A 255 -7.18 -25.24 -15.15
C GLU A 255 -7.63 -23.80 -14.91
N LEU A 256 -6.96 -22.81 -15.53
CA LEU A 256 -7.33 -21.40 -15.37
C LEU A 256 -8.69 -21.10 -16.00
N LYS A 257 -8.96 -21.70 -17.17
CA LYS A 257 -10.25 -21.60 -17.85
C LYS A 257 -11.35 -22.28 -17.03
N GLU A 258 -11.09 -23.48 -16.52
CA GLU A 258 -12.06 -24.20 -15.68
C GLU A 258 -12.41 -23.44 -14.40
N LYS A 259 -11.43 -22.76 -13.79
CA LYS A 259 -11.64 -21.91 -12.61
C LYS A 259 -12.27 -20.55 -12.93
N GLY A 260 -12.54 -20.23 -14.20
CA GLY A 260 -13.09 -18.94 -14.63
C GLY A 260 -12.15 -17.76 -14.39
N LEU A 261 -10.85 -18.02 -14.24
CA LEU A 261 -9.82 -17.00 -13.95
C LEU A 261 -9.29 -16.32 -15.23
N ILE A 262 -9.61 -16.88 -16.40
CA ILE A 262 -9.31 -16.32 -17.70
C ILE A 262 -10.53 -16.47 -18.62
N SER A 263 -10.66 -15.57 -19.60
CA SER A 263 -11.71 -15.62 -20.62
C SER A 263 -11.39 -16.65 -21.73
N GLU A 264 -12.41 -17.04 -22.50
CA GLU A 264 -12.25 -17.96 -23.64
C GLU A 264 -11.31 -17.40 -24.71
N GLU A 265 -11.32 -16.08 -24.90
CA GLU A 265 -10.48 -15.38 -25.87
C GLU A 265 -9.00 -15.41 -25.43
N GLU A 266 -8.73 -15.15 -24.16
CA GLU A 266 -7.40 -15.27 -23.56
C GLU A 266 -6.87 -16.70 -23.61
N PHE A 267 -7.73 -17.69 -23.31
CA PHE A 267 -7.41 -19.10 -23.42
C PHE A 267 -6.98 -19.48 -24.84
N ARG A 268 -7.76 -19.07 -25.86
CA ARG A 268 -7.45 -19.38 -27.27
C ARG A 268 -6.15 -18.72 -27.72
N SER A 269 -5.94 -17.46 -27.37
CA SER A 269 -4.71 -16.73 -27.72
C SER A 269 -3.48 -17.38 -27.09
N LYS A 270 -3.54 -17.72 -25.80
CA LYS A 270 -2.40 -18.33 -25.09
C LYS A 270 -2.12 -19.76 -25.52
N ARG A 271 -3.15 -20.54 -25.83
CA ARG A 271 -3.00 -21.90 -26.38
C ARG A 271 -2.32 -21.86 -27.74
N SER A 272 -2.71 -20.94 -28.62
CA SER A 272 -2.05 -20.73 -29.91
C SER A 272 -0.58 -20.35 -29.75
N GLU A 273 -0.26 -19.44 -28.82
CA GLU A 273 1.11 -19.00 -28.55
C GLU A 273 2.00 -20.17 -28.07
N ILE A 274 1.48 -21.04 -27.20
CA ILE A 274 2.21 -22.22 -26.71
C ILE A 274 2.43 -23.24 -27.82
N LEU A 275 1.41 -23.51 -28.65
CA LEU A 275 1.50 -24.49 -29.74
C LEU A 275 2.42 -24.03 -30.88
N ASN A 276 2.46 -22.72 -31.16
CA ASN A 276 3.36 -22.14 -32.16
C ASN A 276 4.82 -22.06 -31.69
N GLY A 277 5.08 -22.31 -30.40
CA GLY A 277 6.42 -22.31 -29.79
C GLY A 277 7.04 -23.69 -29.60
N ILE A 278 6.38 -24.75 -30.10
CA ILE A 278 6.87 -26.15 -30.16
C ILE A 278 7.61 -26.35 -31.46
#